data_AF-A0A6B3I688-F1
#
_entry.id   AF-A0A6B3I688-F1
#
_cell.length_a   1.000
_cell.length_b   1.000
_cell.length_c   1.000
_cell.angle_alpha   90.00
_cell.angle_beta   90.00
_cell.angle_gamma   90.00
#
_symmetry.space_group_name_H-M   'P 1'
#
loop_
_entity.id
_entity.type
_entity.pdbx_description
1 polymer ?
#
loop_
_entity_poly.entity_id
_entity_poly.type
_entity_poly.pdbx_seq_one_letter_code
_entity_poly.pdbx_strand_id
1 'polypeptide(L)'
;RHQTGRNSGVIHSGIYYRPGSLKARYALRGSAELADFCAEHGIAHATTGKLIVATERSELPRLHGLVQRGREHGLPVRELGPAQIAEYEPEVRGLAAIRVATTGVCDFAAVATRFATEVTAAGGVVRYGAEVTAIDRRPWGVAVRTADGLVVRARTLVNCAGLHCDRVARLAGDDPGVRIVPFRGEYYELARPELVRGLVYPVPDPAFPFLGVHLTRGFDGSVHVGPNAVPALAREGYG
;
A
#
# COMPACT_ATOMS: atom_id res chain seq x y z
N ARG A 1 4.78 11.60 12.37
CA ARG A 1 3.86 10.50 11.95
C ARG A 1 4.49 9.77 10.75
N HIS A 2 4.34 8.45 10.64
CA HIS A 2 5.00 7.58 9.66
C HIS A 2 4.12 7.31 8.42
N GLN A 3 4.69 6.84 7.29
CA GLN A 3 3.97 6.52 6.04
C GLN A 3 2.80 5.53 6.21
N THR A 4 2.86 4.63 7.20
CA THR A 4 1.79 3.67 7.49
C THR A 4 0.47 4.34 7.87
N GLY A 5 0.50 5.57 8.39
CA GLY A 5 -0.69 6.39 8.66
C GLY A 5 -0.96 7.45 7.59
N ARG A 6 -0.28 7.41 6.44
CA ARG A 6 -0.40 8.37 5.32
C ARG A 6 -0.47 7.64 3.99
N ASN A 7 -1.53 6.85 3.80
CA ASN A 7 -1.81 6.12 2.57
C ASN A 7 -3.32 6.06 2.34
N SER A 8 -3.73 5.55 1.18
CA SER A 8 -5.12 5.47 0.77
C SER A 8 -5.95 4.39 1.48
N GLY A 9 -5.35 3.61 2.40
CA GLY A 9 -6.06 2.55 3.11
C GLY A 9 -6.35 1.31 2.28
N VAL A 10 -5.90 1.24 1.02
CA VAL A 10 -6.31 0.17 0.09
C VAL A 10 -5.54 -1.14 0.31
N ILE A 11 -6.29 -2.22 0.47
CA ILE A 11 -5.80 -3.61 0.38
C ILE A 11 -5.79 -4.00 -1.11
N HIS A 12 -4.62 -3.91 -1.74
CA HIS A 12 -4.48 -4.16 -3.18
C HIS A 12 -4.50 -5.65 -3.53
N SER A 13 -5.34 -6.01 -4.50
CA SER A 13 -5.44 -7.38 -5.06
C SER A 13 -4.23 -7.87 -5.85
N GLY A 14 -3.29 -6.98 -6.19
CA GLY A 14 -2.13 -7.33 -7.01
C GLY A 14 -2.34 -7.33 -8.53
N ILE A 15 -3.52 -6.91 -9.02
CA ILE A 15 -3.90 -6.88 -10.46
C ILE A 15 -2.89 -6.18 -11.38
N TYR A 16 -2.13 -5.19 -10.89
CA TYR A 16 -1.19 -4.43 -11.71
C TYR A 16 0.21 -5.05 -11.77
N TYR A 17 0.56 -5.95 -10.85
CA TYR A 17 1.93 -6.39 -10.68
C TYR A 17 2.30 -7.47 -11.68
N ARG A 18 3.55 -7.48 -12.13
CA ARG A 18 4.05 -8.52 -13.05
C ARG A 18 3.90 -9.91 -12.39
N PRO A 19 3.34 -10.90 -13.09
CA PRO A 19 3.29 -12.28 -12.60
C PRO A 19 4.67 -12.80 -12.17
N GLY A 20 4.70 -13.57 -11.08
CA GLY A 20 5.93 -14.11 -10.49
C GLY A 20 6.80 -13.09 -9.73
N SER A 21 6.47 -11.78 -9.78
CA SER A 21 7.21 -10.78 -8.99
C SER A 21 6.90 -10.89 -7.49
N LEU A 22 7.84 -10.43 -6.65
CA LEU A 22 7.62 -10.36 -5.20
C LEU A 22 6.39 -9.51 -4.85
N LYS A 23 6.14 -8.41 -5.58
CA LYS A 23 4.95 -7.57 -5.38
C LYS A 23 3.65 -8.35 -5.65
N ALA A 24 3.59 -9.11 -6.75
CA ALA A 24 2.43 -9.93 -7.07
C ALA A 24 2.20 -10.98 -5.98
N ARG A 25 3.25 -11.74 -5.62
CA ARG A 25 3.17 -12.80 -4.60
C ARG A 25 2.69 -12.27 -3.25
N TYR A 26 3.28 -11.18 -2.76
CA TYR A 26 2.93 -10.62 -1.46
C TYR A 26 1.58 -9.90 -1.47
N ALA A 27 1.18 -9.27 -2.57
CA ALA A 27 -0.14 -8.66 -2.65
C ALA A 27 -1.26 -9.71 -2.64
N LEU A 28 -1.13 -10.76 -3.47
CA LEU A 28 -2.16 -11.81 -3.57
C LEU A 28 -2.37 -12.56 -2.25
N ARG A 29 -1.27 -12.94 -1.60
CA ARG A 29 -1.31 -13.65 -0.31
C ARG A 29 -1.66 -12.69 0.83
N GLY A 30 -0.95 -11.58 0.90
CA GLY A 30 -1.07 -10.61 2.00
C GLY A 30 -2.40 -9.88 2.03
N SER A 31 -3.12 -9.73 0.90
CA SER A 31 -4.46 -9.15 0.91
C SER A 31 -5.47 -9.99 1.69
N ALA A 32 -5.39 -11.31 1.55
CA ALA A 32 -6.27 -12.24 2.26
C ALA A 32 -5.88 -12.31 3.75
N GLU A 33 -4.59 -12.53 4.04
CA GLU A 33 -4.08 -12.59 5.42
C GLU A 33 -4.37 -11.31 6.20
N LEU A 34 -4.28 -10.14 5.57
CA LEU A 34 -4.59 -8.86 6.21
C LEU A 34 -6.09 -8.68 6.45
N ALA A 35 -6.95 -9.14 5.55
CA ALA A 35 -8.40 -9.09 5.76
C ALA A 35 -8.80 -10.00 6.93
N ASP A 36 -8.26 -11.22 6.97
CA ASP A 36 -8.50 -12.17 8.07
C ASP A 36 -8.01 -11.61 9.41
N PHE A 37 -6.80 -11.04 9.43
CA PHE A 37 -6.26 -10.37 10.62
C PHE A 37 -7.14 -9.21 11.08
N CYS A 38 -7.63 -8.38 10.14
CA CYS A 38 -8.53 -7.29 10.49
C CYS A 38 -9.85 -7.81 11.08
N ALA A 39 -10.40 -8.88 10.52
CA ALA A 39 -11.63 -9.51 11.02
C ALA A 39 -11.43 -10.11 12.42
N GLU A 40 -10.36 -10.86 12.64
CA GLU A 40 -10.02 -11.49 13.92
C GLU A 40 -9.86 -10.46 15.04
N HIS A 41 -9.26 -9.30 14.74
CA HIS A 41 -8.96 -8.28 15.74
C HIS A 41 -9.97 -7.12 15.78
N GLY A 42 -11.07 -7.20 15.04
CA GLY A 42 -12.11 -6.17 15.01
C GLY A 42 -11.61 -4.82 14.46
N ILE A 43 -10.63 -4.85 13.55
CA ILE A 43 -10.10 -3.66 12.89
C ILE A 43 -11.01 -3.29 11.73
N ALA A 44 -11.32 -1.99 11.60
CA ALA A 44 -12.14 -1.47 10.52
C ALA A 44 -11.54 -1.85 9.15
N HIS A 45 -12.28 -2.65 8.39
CA HIS A 45 -11.93 -3.09 7.05
C HIS A 45 -13.18 -3.44 6.25
N ALA A 46 -13.06 -3.45 4.91
CA ALA A 46 -14.12 -3.89 4.02
C ALA A 46 -13.56 -4.39 2.69
N THR A 47 -14.14 -5.47 2.15
CA THR A 47 -13.89 -5.91 0.76
C THR A 47 -14.89 -5.21 -0.16
N THR A 48 -14.51 -4.03 -0.65
CA THR A 48 -15.37 -3.15 -1.46
C THR A 48 -15.35 -3.50 -2.94
N GLY A 49 -14.29 -4.17 -3.39
CA GLY A 49 -13.94 -4.29 -4.79
C GLY A 49 -13.40 -2.99 -5.37
N LYS A 50 -12.93 -3.05 -6.61
CA LYS A 50 -12.40 -1.90 -7.33
C LYS A 50 -12.83 -1.90 -8.79
N LEU A 51 -13.25 -0.74 -9.28
CA LEU A 51 -13.43 -0.49 -10.71
C LEU A 51 -12.16 0.14 -11.29
N ILE A 52 -11.70 -0.42 -12.41
CA ILE A 52 -10.67 0.18 -13.25
C ILE A 52 -11.37 0.54 -14.55
N VAL A 53 -11.44 1.83 -14.85
CA VAL A 53 -12.33 2.39 -15.89
C VAL A 53 -11.51 2.95 -17.03
N ALA A 54 -11.84 2.54 -18.25
CA ALA A 54 -11.33 3.15 -19.48
C ALA A 54 -12.28 4.28 -19.90
N THR A 55 -11.77 5.49 -19.98
CA THR A 55 -12.46 6.69 -20.47
C THR A 55 -12.15 6.97 -21.94
N GLU A 56 -11.07 6.41 -22.47
CA GLU A 56 -10.63 6.59 -23.85
C GLU A 56 -10.47 5.28 -24.61
N ARG A 57 -10.66 5.31 -25.93
CA ARG A 57 -10.49 4.11 -26.80
C ARG A 57 -9.05 3.56 -26.75
N SER A 58 -8.07 4.45 -26.56
CA SER A 58 -6.65 4.12 -26.45
C SER A 58 -6.32 3.24 -25.23
N GLU A 59 -7.19 3.23 -24.22
CA GLU A 59 -7.00 2.49 -22.96
C GLU A 59 -7.56 1.06 -23.01
N LEU A 60 -8.49 0.78 -23.93
CA LEU A 60 -9.16 -0.52 -24.01
C LEU A 60 -8.20 -1.71 -24.15
N PRO A 61 -7.13 -1.65 -24.98
CA PRO A 61 -6.15 -2.74 -25.05
C PRO A 61 -5.42 -2.97 -23.73
N ARG A 62 -5.11 -1.91 -22.98
CA ARG A 62 -4.45 -1.99 -21.66
C ARG A 62 -5.40 -2.55 -20.60
N LEU A 63 -6.66 -2.12 -20.61
CA LEU A 63 -7.70 -2.68 -19.76
C LEU A 63 -7.86 -4.19 -20.00
N HIS A 64 -7.89 -4.63 -21.26
CA HIS A 64 -7.92 -6.05 -21.60
C HIS A 64 -6.67 -6.80 -21.11
N GLY A 65 -5.48 -6.20 -21.22
CA GLY A 65 -4.25 -6.76 -20.64
C GLY A 65 -4.34 -6.98 -19.13
N LEU A 66 -5.03 -6.09 -18.40
CA LEU A 66 -5.30 -6.29 -16.96
C LEU A 66 -6.25 -7.45 -16.70
N VAL A 67 -7.25 -7.69 -17.56
CA VAL A 67 -8.12 -8.87 -17.45
C VAL A 67 -7.30 -10.15 -17.52
N GLN A 68 -6.44 -10.28 -18.54
CA GLN A 68 -5.63 -11.48 -18.73
C GLN A 68 -4.68 -11.70 -17.54
N ARG A 69 -3.99 -10.65 -17.09
CA ARG A 69 -3.14 -10.72 -15.90
C ARG A 69 -3.93 -11.09 -14.64
N GLY A 70 -5.16 -10.59 -14.50
CA GLY A 70 -6.05 -10.98 -13.42
C GLY A 70 -6.35 -12.47 -13.42
N ARG A 71 -6.64 -13.03 -14.60
CA ARG A 71 -6.84 -14.48 -14.78
C ARG A 71 -5.58 -15.28 -14.45
N GLU A 72 -4.40 -14.83 -14.90
CA GLU A 72 -3.11 -15.46 -14.55
C GLU A 72 -2.85 -15.46 -13.04
N HIS A 73 -3.27 -14.42 -12.34
CA HIS A 73 -3.18 -14.34 -10.88
C HIS A 73 -4.30 -15.11 -10.14
N GLY A 74 -5.27 -15.70 -10.85
CA GLY A 74 -6.44 -16.34 -10.24
C GLY A 74 -7.42 -15.35 -9.58
N LEU A 75 -7.38 -14.07 -9.98
CA LEU A 75 -8.27 -13.05 -9.44
C LEU A 75 -9.66 -13.12 -10.09
N PRO A 76 -10.75 -12.97 -9.31
CA PRO A 76 -12.09 -12.84 -9.86
C PRO A 76 -12.27 -11.45 -10.50
N VAL A 77 -11.98 -11.36 -11.80
CA VAL A 77 -12.10 -10.15 -12.61
C VAL A 77 -13.34 -10.25 -13.51
N ARG A 78 -14.21 -9.25 -13.43
CA ARG A 78 -15.40 -9.12 -14.30
C ARG A 78 -15.24 -7.93 -15.23
N GLU A 79 -15.33 -8.16 -16.53
CA GLU A 79 -15.42 -7.11 -17.55
C GLU A 79 -16.82 -6.49 -17.52
N LEU A 80 -16.90 -5.17 -17.64
CA LEU A 80 -18.13 -4.38 -17.53
C LEU A 80 -18.27 -3.42 -18.72
N GLY A 81 -19.46 -3.38 -19.31
CA GLY A 81 -19.87 -2.32 -20.23
C GLY A 81 -20.42 -1.08 -19.50
N PRO A 82 -20.70 0.02 -20.21
CA PRO A 82 -21.14 1.28 -19.61
C PRO A 82 -22.36 1.18 -18.68
N ALA A 83 -23.39 0.41 -19.06
CA ALA A 83 -24.57 0.22 -18.23
C ALA A 83 -24.24 -0.48 -16.90
N GLN A 84 -23.35 -1.47 -16.93
CA GLN A 84 -22.91 -2.22 -15.74
C GLN A 84 -21.98 -1.41 -14.86
N ILE A 85 -21.24 -0.43 -15.40
CA ILE A 85 -20.47 0.53 -14.59
C ILE A 85 -21.43 1.30 -13.67
N ALA A 86 -22.54 1.80 -14.22
CA ALA A 86 -23.51 2.61 -13.47
C ALA A 86 -24.24 1.80 -12.37
N GLU A 87 -24.34 0.48 -12.51
CA GLU A 87 -24.87 -0.40 -11.44
C GLU A 87 -23.98 -0.34 -10.17
N TYR A 88 -22.66 -0.23 -10.34
CA TYR A 88 -21.71 -0.14 -9.23
C TYR A 88 -21.46 1.31 -8.80
N GLU A 89 -21.22 2.20 -9.77
CA GLU A 89 -20.84 3.60 -9.58
C GLU A 89 -21.69 4.51 -10.49
N PRO A 90 -22.87 4.96 -10.04
CA PRO A 90 -23.84 5.69 -10.88
C PRO A 90 -23.34 7.00 -11.47
N GLU A 91 -22.38 7.65 -10.81
CA GLU A 91 -21.82 8.94 -11.23
C GLU A 91 -20.58 8.79 -12.11
N VAL A 92 -20.06 7.57 -12.28
CA VAL A 92 -18.88 7.28 -13.10
C VAL A 92 -19.30 7.09 -14.56
N ARG A 93 -18.48 7.58 -15.48
CA ARG A 93 -18.64 7.42 -16.94
C ARG A 93 -17.38 6.79 -17.52
N GLY A 94 -17.56 5.86 -18.44
CA GLY A 94 -16.46 5.17 -19.12
C GLY A 94 -16.96 4.32 -20.29
N LEU A 95 -16.05 3.97 -21.19
CA LEU A 95 -16.30 3.12 -22.35
C LEU A 95 -16.38 1.63 -21.97
N ALA A 96 -15.55 1.22 -21.01
CA ALA A 96 -15.52 -0.12 -20.44
C ALA A 96 -14.83 -0.06 -19.07
N ALA A 97 -15.06 -1.06 -18.23
CA ALA A 97 -14.33 -1.20 -16.97
C ALA A 97 -14.05 -2.67 -16.65
N ILE A 98 -13.18 -2.89 -15.68
CA ILE A 98 -13.05 -4.18 -15.00
C ILE A 98 -13.33 -4.00 -13.51
N ARG A 99 -14.05 -4.96 -12.93
CA ARG A 99 -14.25 -5.06 -11.49
C ARG A 99 -13.35 -6.14 -10.92
N VAL A 100 -12.53 -5.78 -9.94
CA VAL A 100 -11.71 -6.71 -9.17
C VAL A 100 -12.31 -6.87 -7.78
N ALA A 101 -13.00 -7.99 -7.54
CA ALA A 101 -13.85 -8.15 -6.36
C ALA A 101 -13.08 -8.20 -5.03
N THR A 102 -11.83 -8.66 -5.05
CA THR A 102 -11.00 -8.92 -3.87
C THR A 102 -10.26 -7.69 -3.34
N THR A 103 -10.40 -6.52 -3.98
CA THR A 103 -9.78 -5.29 -3.46
C THR A 103 -10.58 -4.81 -2.24
N GLY A 104 -9.90 -4.32 -1.22
CA GLY A 104 -10.54 -3.81 -0.02
C GLY A 104 -9.90 -2.54 0.51
N VAL A 105 -10.35 -2.14 1.69
CA VAL A 105 -9.78 -1.04 2.48
C VAL A 105 -9.66 -1.44 3.94
N CYS A 106 -8.72 -0.87 4.67
CA CYS A 106 -8.58 -1.03 6.12
C CYS A 106 -7.87 0.15 6.80
N ASP A 107 -8.00 0.22 8.12
CA ASP A 107 -7.21 1.12 8.96
C ASP A 107 -5.80 0.55 9.23
N PHE A 108 -4.83 0.90 8.39
CA PHE A 108 -3.44 0.49 8.57
C PHE A 108 -2.78 1.02 9.85
N ALA A 109 -3.26 2.14 10.40
CA ALA A 109 -2.74 2.66 11.66
C ALA A 109 -3.21 1.78 12.84
N ALA A 110 -4.47 1.35 12.82
CA ALA A 110 -4.98 0.36 13.77
C ALA A 110 -4.28 -0.99 13.63
N VAL A 111 -4.01 -1.46 12.41
CA VAL A 111 -3.21 -2.69 12.16
C VAL A 111 -1.83 -2.58 12.80
N ALA A 112 -1.10 -1.48 12.54
CA ALA A 112 0.23 -1.29 13.10
C ALA A 112 0.21 -1.21 14.65
N THR A 113 -0.82 -0.57 15.20
CA THR A 113 -1.03 -0.50 16.65
C THR A 113 -1.31 -1.88 17.22
N ARG A 114 -2.14 -2.70 16.55
CA ARG A 114 -2.43 -4.07 16.98
C ARG A 114 -1.17 -4.93 16.95
N PHE A 115 -0.34 -4.86 15.91
CA PHE A 115 0.93 -5.57 15.87
C PHE A 115 1.85 -5.18 17.04
N ALA A 116 1.93 -3.90 17.38
CA ALA A 116 2.72 -3.46 18.54
C ALA A 116 2.19 -4.04 19.87
N THR A 117 0.87 -4.10 20.02
CA THR A 117 0.21 -4.73 21.17
C THR A 117 0.51 -6.23 21.24
N GLU A 118 0.37 -6.97 20.14
CA GLU A 118 0.67 -8.41 20.07
C GLU A 118 2.13 -8.71 20.42
N VAL A 119 3.07 -7.92 19.88
CA VAL A 119 4.49 -8.04 20.21
C VAL A 119 4.73 -7.83 21.70
N THR A 120 4.08 -6.83 22.30
CA THR A 120 4.24 -6.53 23.73
C THR A 120 3.60 -7.61 24.61
N ALA A 121 2.43 -8.12 24.23
CA ALA A 121 1.73 -9.21 24.93
C ALA A 121 2.55 -10.51 24.90
N ALA A 122 3.30 -10.76 23.83
CA ALA A 122 4.24 -11.87 23.72
C ALA A 122 5.58 -11.66 24.48
N GLY A 123 5.71 -10.57 25.25
CA GLY A 123 6.92 -10.24 26.02
C GLY A 123 8.00 -9.47 25.24
N GLY A 124 7.70 -9.04 24.02
CA GLY A 124 8.54 -8.12 23.25
C GLY A 124 8.50 -6.70 23.81
N VAL A 125 9.42 -5.85 23.36
CA VAL A 125 9.53 -4.46 23.80
C VAL A 125 9.52 -3.52 22.60
N VAL A 126 8.58 -2.58 22.58
CA VAL A 126 8.53 -1.47 21.62
C VAL A 126 9.17 -0.23 22.26
N ARG A 127 10.24 0.28 21.67
CA ARG A 127 10.93 1.50 22.14
C ARG A 127 10.77 2.63 21.12
N TYR A 128 10.02 3.66 21.50
CA TYR A 128 9.92 4.90 20.75
C TYR A 128 11.07 5.84 21.10
N GLY A 129 11.36 6.82 20.24
CA GLY A 129 12.47 7.76 20.44
C GLY A 129 13.87 7.12 20.36
N ALA A 130 13.95 5.85 19.97
CA ALA A 130 15.17 5.06 19.93
C ALA A 130 15.76 5.01 18.51
N GLU A 131 16.20 6.16 17.98
CA GLU A 131 16.84 6.21 16.66
C GLU A 131 18.13 5.38 16.64
N VAL A 132 18.25 4.46 15.69
CA VAL A 132 19.46 3.64 15.51
C VAL A 132 20.55 4.46 14.83
N THR A 133 21.71 4.60 15.49
CA THR A 133 22.83 5.40 15.01
C THR A 133 24.06 4.56 14.62
N ALA A 134 24.18 3.33 15.12
CA ALA A 134 25.23 2.40 14.70
C ALA A 134 24.80 0.93 14.87
N ILE A 135 25.34 0.07 14.00
CA ILE A 135 25.11 -1.37 14.03
C ILE A 135 26.46 -2.08 13.88
N ASP A 136 26.87 -2.81 14.91
CA ASP A 136 28.08 -3.63 14.89
C ASP A 136 27.71 -5.11 14.75
N ARG A 137 28.16 -5.75 13.68
CA ARG A 137 28.08 -7.22 13.53
C ARG A 137 29.16 -7.87 14.37
N ARG A 138 28.80 -8.94 15.08
CA ARG A 138 29.67 -9.71 15.97
C ARG A 138 29.48 -11.20 15.68
N PRO A 139 30.44 -12.08 16.01
CA PRO A 139 30.29 -13.52 15.80
C PRO A 139 29.02 -14.12 16.44
N TRP A 140 28.53 -13.53 17.52
CA TRP A 140 27.33 -13.96 18.24
C TRP A 140 26.02 -13.29 17.75
N GLY A 141 26.08 -12.32 16.84
CA GLY A 141 24.91 -11.57 16.37
C GLY A 141 25.22 -10.10 16.06
N VAL A 142 24.44 -9.19 16.65
CA VAL A 142 24.54 -7.75 16.43
C VAL A 142 24.47 -6.95 17.74
N ALA A 143 25.19 -5.84 17.79
CA ALA A 143 25.00 -4.79 18.77
C ALA A 143 24.50 -3.52 18.07
N VAL A 144 23.36 -3.00 18.50
CA VAL A 144 22.70 -1.82 17.93
C VAL A 144 22.76 -0.70 18.95
N ARG A 145 23.33 0.44 18.57
CA ARG A 145 23.38 1.65 19.40
C ARG A 145 22.31 2.63 18.97
N THR A 146 21.59 3.18 19.94
CA THR A 146 20.59 4.22 19.74
C THR A 146 21.13 5.61 20.07
N ALA A 147 20.45 6.67 19.63
CA ALA A 147 20.90 8.06 19.80
C ALA A 147 21.06 8.50 21.26
N ASP A 148 20.28 7.92 22.17
CA ASP A 148 20.37 8.12 23.62
C ASP A 148 21.52 7.33 24.28
N GLY A 149 22.31 6.59 23.50
CA GLY A 149 23.46 5.82 23.96
C GLY A 149 23.17 4.39 24.41
N LEU A 150 21.89 3.96 24.45
CA LEU A 150 21.54 2.58 24.76
C LEU A 150 22.13 1.61 23.71
N VAL A 151 22.61 0.45 24.17
CA VAL A 151 23.11 -0.62 23.30
C VAL A 151 22.26 -1.88 23.48
N VAL A 152 21.57 -2.27 22.41
CA VAL A 152 20.77 -3.49 22.36
C VAL A 152 21.55 -4.59 21.67
N ARG A 153 21.63 -5.77 22.29
CA ARG A 153 22.29 -6.95 21.72
C ARG A 153 21.25 -7.98 21.30
N ALA A 154 21.39 -8.53 20.09
CA ALA A 154 20.48 -9.52 19.55
C ALA A 154 21.21 -10.53 18.66
N ARG A 155 20.64 -11.72 18.45
CA ARG A 155 21.18 -12.70 17.50
C ARG A 155 20.87 -12.35 16.05
N THR A 156 19.77 -11.64 15.81
CA THR A 156 19.26 -11.30 14.48
C THR A 156 18.75 -9.87 14.47
N LEU A 157 18.92 -9.21 13.32
CA LEU A 157 18.37 -7.89 13.02
C LEU A 157 17.50 -7.98 11.77
N VAL A 158 16.29 -7.44 11.82
CA VAL A 158 15.42 -7.29 10.65
C VAL A 158 15.27 -5.81 10.36
N ASN A 159 15.66 -5.38 9.16
CA ASN A 159 15.58 -3.99 8.74
C ASN A 159 14.22 -3.67 8.11
N CYS A 160 13.34 -3.03 8.89
CA CYS A 160 12.02 -2.57 8.46
C CYS A 160 11.91 -1.03 8.45
N ALA A 161 13.02 -0.30 8.26
CA ALA A 161 13.10 1.15 8.47
C ALA A 161 12.47 2.02 7.37
N GLY A 162 11.51 1.49 6.61
CA GLY A 162 10.74 2.22 5.60
C GLY A 162 11.62 3.04 4.65
N LEU A 163 11.40 4.35 4.61
CA LEU A 163 12.14 5.27 3.74
C LEU A 163 13.64 5.37 4.07
N HIS A 164 14.07 4.84 5.21
CA HIS A 164 15.46 4.82 5.68
C HIS A 164 16.12 3.45 5.57
N CYS A 165 15.45 2.43 5.02
CA CYS A 165 15.97 1.06 4.99
C CYS A 165 17.35 0.95 4.31
N ASP A 166 17.60 1.70 3.24
CA ASP A 166 18.89 1.72 2.56
C ASP A 166 20.01 2.34 3.39
N ARG A 167 19.70 3.29 4.28
CA ARG A 167 20.67 3.88 5.22
C ARG A 167 20.97 2.93 6.37
N VAL A 168 19.94 2.28 6.92
CA VAL A 168 20.11 1.29 7.99
C VAL A 168 20.90 0.07 7.51
N ALA A 169 20.71 -0.36 6.25
CA ALA A 169 21.54 -1.41 5.64
C ALA A 169 23.02 -1.02 5.61
N ARG A 170 23.33 0.23 5.19
CA ARG A 170 24.70 0.75 5.19
C ARG A 170 25.28 0.89 6.60
N LEU A 171 24.49 1.29 7.59
CA LEU A 171 24.91 1.29 9.00
C LEU A 171 25.30 -0.11 9.49
N ALA A 172 24.68 -1.17 8.95
CA ALA A 172 25.03 -2.56 9.24
C ALA A 172 26.22 -3.10 8.41
N GLY A 173 26.83 -2.25 7.56
CA GLY A 173 27.96 -2.61 6.70
C GLY A 173 27.58 -3.26 5.37
N ASP A 174 26.30 -3.26 4.98
CA ASP A 174 25.86 -3.78 3.68
C ASP A 174 25.92 -2.70 2.59
N ASP A 175 26.20 -3.12 1.36
CA ASP A 175 25.85 -2.35 0.16
C ASP A 175 24.50 -2.86 -0.39
N PRO A 176 23.40 -2.11 -0.24
CA PRO A 176 22.11 -2.54 -0.74
C PRO A 176 22.03 -2.55 -2.28
N GLY A 177 22.99 -1.96 -3.01
CA GLY A 177 22.95 -1.83 -4.47
C GLY A 177 21.83 -0.93 -5.01
N VAL A 178 21.03 -0.35 -4.11
CA VAL A 178 19.90 0.53 -4.41
C VAL A 178 19.87 1.73 -3.47
N ARG A 179 19.14 2.76 -3.86
CA ARG A 179 18.86 3.94 -3.04
C ARG A 179 17.36 4.20 -3.01
N ILE A 180 16.84 4.49 -1.82
CA ILE A 180 15.45 4.93 -1.70
C ILE A 180 15.37 6.40 -2.11
N VAL A 181 14.54 6.71 -3.10
CA VAL A 181 14.21 8.07 -3.55
C VAL A 181 12.75 8.35 -3.20
N PRO A 182 12.45 9.31 -2.31
CA PRO A 182 11.09 9.55 -1.86
C PRO A 182 10.28 10.38 -2.86
N PHE A 183 9.03 9.98 -3.05
CA PHE A 183 8.01 10.78 -3.74
C PHE A 183 6.91 11.09 -2.73
N ARG A 184 6.50 12.36 -2.67
CA ARG A 184 5.34 12.81 -1.91
C ARG A 184 4.12 12.73 -2.82
N GLY A 185 3.06 12.13 -2.29
CA GLY A 185 1.73 12.17 -2.88
C GLY A 185 0.82 13.03 -2.03
N GLU A 186 0.13 13.96 -2.68
CA GLU A 186 -0.89 14.82 -2.09
C GLU A 186 -2.27 14.28 -2.43
N TYR A 187 -3.18 14.37 -1.48
CA TYR A 187 -4.57 13.96 -1.61
C TYR A 187 -5.47 15.15 -1.33
N TYR A 188 -6.59 15.20 -2.02
CA TYR A 188 -7.72 16.06 -1.67
C TYR A 188 -8.86 15.20 -1.14
N GLU A 189 -9.64 15.76 -0.23
CA GLU A 189 -10.88 15.13 0.23
C GLU A 189 -12.05 15.66 -0.61
N LEU A 190 -12.88 14.75 -1.10
CA LEU A 190 -14.05 15.10 -1.90
C LEU A 190 -15.19 15.57 -0.98
N ALA A 191 -15.61 16.83 -1.13
CA ALA A 191 -16.67 17.43 -0.31
C ALA A 191 -18.05 16.76 -0.45
N ARG A 192 -18.26 16.03 -1.55
CA ARG A 192 -19.49 15.27 -1.86
C ARG A 192 -19.16 13.77 -1.94
N PRO A 193 -18.80 13.12 -0.81
CA PRO A 193 -18.29 11.77 -0.83
C PRO A 193 -19.32 10.77 -1.38
N GLU A 194 -20.62 11.01 -1.24
CA GLU A 194 -21.70 10.14 -1.70
C GLU A 194 -21.73 9.90 -3.23
N LEU A 195 -20.99 10.69 -4.01
CA LEU A 195 -20.84 10.50 -5.47
C LEU A 195 -20.00 9.27 -5.84
N VAL A 196 -19.18 8.74 -4.93
CA VAL A 196 -18.27 7.61 -5.20
C VAL A 196 -18.54 6.51 -4.19
N ARG A 197 -19.04 5.35 -4.58
CA ARG A 197 -19.44 4.29 -3.64
C ARG A 197 -18.30 3.39 -3.18
N GLY A 198 -17.21 3.30 -3.93
CA GLY A 198 -16.07 2.42 -3.65
C GLY A 198 -14.73 2.95 -4.16
N LEU A 199 -13.98 2.08 -4.84
CA LEU A 199 -12.65 2.38 -5.38
C LEU A 199 -12.74 2.51 -6.91
N VAL A 200 -12.45 3.70 -7.44
CA VAL A 200 -12.50 3.99 -8.89
C VAL A 200 -11.13 4.49 -9.35
N TYR A 201 -10.53 3.70 -10.24
CA TYR A 201 -9.17 3.90 -10.74
C TYR A 201 -9.22 4.05 -12.27
N PRO A 202 -8.38 4.90 -12.88
CA PRO A 202 -8.21 4.90 -14.31
C PRO A 202 -7.39 3.68 -14.76
N VAL A 203 -7.40 3.41 -16.07
CA VAL A 203 -6.43 2.49 -16.66
C VAL A 203 -5.03 3.09 -16.53
N PRO A 204 -4.01 2.35 -16.05
CA PRO A 204 -2.66 2.88 -15.93
C PRO A 204 -2.13 3.41 -17.25
N ASP A 205 -1.53 4.59 -17.20
CA ASP A 205 -0.80 5.19 -18.32
C ASP A 205 0.69 4.81 -18.24
N PRO A 206 1.24 4.11 -19.26
CA PRO A 206 2.66 3.81 -19.33
C PRO A 206 3.57 5.04 -19.33
N ALA A 207 3.09 6.21 -19.78
CA ALA A 207 3.83 7.46 -19.73
C ALA A 207 3.99 7.97 -18.30
N PHE A 208 3.08 7.59 -17.40
CA PHE A 208 3.09 8.00 -16.00
C PHE A 208 2.86 6.81 -15.06
N PRO A 209 3.81 5.86 -14.97
CA PRO A 209 3.63 4.58 -14.29
C PRO A 209 3.43 4.68 -12.76
N PHE A 210 3.64 5.86 -12.19
CA PHE A 210 3.46 6.16 -10.76
C PHE A 210 2.32 7.16 -10.49
N LEU A 211 1.67 7.67 -11.55
CA LEU A 211 0.63 8.68 -11.46
C LEU A 211 -0.70 8.06 -11.87
N GLY A 212 -1.68 8.19 -10.99
CA GLY A 212 -3.06 7.83 -11.26
C GLY A 212 -3.89 8.51 -10.18
N VAL A 213 -4.66 9.53 -10.58
CA VAL A 213 -5.60 10.15 -9.65
C VAL A 213 -6.73 9.16 -9.45
N HIS A 214 -6.80 8.59 -8.26
CA HIS A 214 -7.82 7.63 -7.89
C HIS A 214 -8.91 8.32 -7.07
N LEU A 215 -10.13 7.80 -7.15
CA LEU A 215 -11.18 8.09 -6.19
C LEU A 215 -11.25 6.90 -5.24
N THR A 216 -10.91 7.14 -3.97
CA THR A 216 -10.80 6.09 -2.96
C THR A 216 -11.74 6.39 -1.81
N ARG A 217 -12.87 5.68 -1.73
CA ARG A 217 -13.65 5.65 -0.50
C ARG A 217 -12.93 4.83 0.56
N GLY A 218 -12.55 5.46 1.66
CA GLY A 218 -11.90 4.86 2.82
C GLY A 218 -12.85 4.04 3.69
N PHE A 219 -12.29 3.34 4.68
CA PHE A 219 -13.05 2.59 5.68
C PHE A 219 -13.91 3.49 6.59
N ASP A 220 -13.54 4.76 6.70
CA ASP A 220 -14.21 5.81 7.47
C ASP A 220 -15.31 6.54 6.67
N GLY A 221 -15.51 6.15 5.41
CA GLY A 221 -16.50 6.76 4.51
C GLY A 221 -16.04 8.04 3.82
N SER A 222 -14.87 8.60 4.17
CA SER A 222 -14.26 9.71 3.42
C SER A 222 -13.89 9.26 2.00
N VAL A 223 -13.82 10.20 1.05
CA VAL A 223 -13.37 9.91 -0.31
C VAL A 223 -12.17 10.78 -0.64
N HIS A 224 -11.05 10.13 -0.90
CA HIS A 224 -9.82 10.80 -1.32
C HIS A 224 -9.69 10.82 -2.84
N VAL A 225 -9.23 11.96 -3.36
CA VAL A 225 -8.82 12.17 -4.75
C VAL A 225 -7.30 12.25 -4.80
N GLY A 226 -6.65 11.30 -5.49
CA GLY A 226 -5.20 11.25 -5.62
C GLY A 226 -4.60 9.84 -5.48
N PRO A 227 -3.30 9.71 -5.18
CA PRO A 227 -2.35 10.82 -5.02
C PRO A 227 -1.81 11.36 -6.35
N ASN A 228 -1.27 12.58 -6.34
CA ASN A 228 -0.26 12.99 -7.32
C ASN A 228 1.11 12.34 -6.99
N ALA A 229 2.16 12.65 -7.76
CA ALA A 229 3.52 12.18 -7.46
C ALA A 229 4.52 13.31 -7.68
N VAL A 230 5.11 13.80 -6.58
CA VAL A 230 6.09 14.89 -6.59
C VAL A 230 7.39 14.41 -5.93
N PRO A 231 8.57 14.59 -6.54
CA PRO A 231 9.84 14.30 -5.87
C PRO A 231 9.94 15.03 -4.54
N ALA A 232 10.25 14.31 -3.47
CA ALA A 232 10.41 14.90 -2.15
C ALA A 232 11.89 15.19 -1.85
N LEU A 233 12.17 16.38 -1.29
CA LEU A 233 13.52 16.79 -0.91
C LEU A 233 13.96 16.22 0.45
N ALA A 234 13.04 15.59 1.19
CA ALA A 234 13.31 14.90 2.45
C ALA A 234 12.60 13.55 2.46
N ARG A 235 13.22 12.54 3.10
CA ARG A 235 12.63 11.19 3.24
C ARG A 235 11.28 11.24 3.92
N GLU A 236 11.16 12.01 5.00
CA GLU A 236 9.90 12.18 5.74
C GLU A 236 9.26 13.55 5.49
N GLY A 237 9.49 14.14 4.31
CA GLY A 237 8.96 15.44 3.90
C GLY A 237 7.49 15.38 3.51
N TYR A 238 6.62 14.99 4.44
CA TYR A 238 5.19 14.80 4.18
C TYR A 238 4.40 16.11 4.00
N GLY A 239 5.02 17.27 4.23
CA GLY A 239 4.35 18.56 4.37
C GLY A 239 4.27 18.95 5.83
#